data_AF-A0ABD4PPD5-F1
#
_entry.id   AF-A0ABD4PPD5-F1
#
_cell.length_a   1.000
_cell.length_b   1.000
_cell.length_c   1.000
_cell.angle_alpha   90.00
_cell.angle_beta   90.00
_cell.angle_gamma   90.00
#
_symmetry.space_group_name_H-M   'P 1'
#
loop_
_entity.id
_entity.type
_entity.pdbx_description
1 polymer ?
#
loop_
_entity_poly.entity_id
_entity_poly.type
_entity_poly.pdbx_seq_one_letter_code
_entity_poly.pdbx_strand_id
1 'polypeptide(L)'
;MTSKWVQLSSMPGNFTVKVSGGTAAFLEAPFPPAETKGGMTFADCLISFNTRDCLWVRPVSGDPSVEITGAGIGAVIPLSADVAGTAEPSDWDNAETHTRPSGNETASSSPSWYYVVVLAGQSNGMAYGEGLPLPETYDRPEPRIMQLARRSTVTPGGKACQYNDIILADHCLHDVQDMSGKNHPKADVAKGQYGTVGQGLHIAKKLLPFIPADAGILLVPCCRGGSAFTAGADGTYSDSTGASEDSARWGVDKPLYKDLISRTKAALAKNPKNRLLAVVWMQGEFDIDAKPTEHSALFLAMVEKFRADLAEQAEQCTGGSAAGVPWICG
;
A
#
# COMPACT_ATOMS: atom_id res chain seq x y z
N MET A 1 26.68 -18.46 -27.67
CA MET A 1 27.55 -17.27 -27.83
C MET A 1 27.42 -16.49 -26.54
N THR A 2 28.52 -16.09 -25.88
CA THR A 2 28.41 -15.29 -24.64
C THR A 2 27.90 -13.90 -25.00
N SER A 3 26.78 -13.51 -24.40
CA SER A 3 26.20 -12.19 -24.58
C SER A 3 27.03 -11.16 -23.81
N LYS A 4 27.62 -10.20 -24.53
CA LYS A 4 28.42 -9.14 -23.94
C LYS A 4 27.55 -8.10 -23.25
N TRP A 5 28.12 -7.45 -22.24
CA TRP A 5 27.55 -6.24 -21.65
C TRP A 5 27.63 -5.08 -22.65
N VAL A 6 26.51 -4.39 -22.84
CA VAL A 6 26.35 -3.22 -23.70
C VAL A 6 26.02 -2.01 -22.82
N GLN A 7 26.63 -0.85 -23.10
CA GLN A 7 26.35 0.37 -22.36
C GLN A 7 24.97 0.91 -22.77
N LEU A 8 24.05 1.03 -21.83
CA LEU A 8 22.70 1.56 -22.03
C LEU A 8 22.60 3.04 -21.64
N SER A 9 23.39 3.48 -20.65
CA SER A 9 23.62 4.91 -20.37
C SER A 9 25.11 5.19 -20.13
N SER A 10 25.58 6.32 -20.66
CA SER A 10 26.94 6.84 -20.47
C SER A 10 27.07 7.85 -19.34
N MET A 11 25.98 8.19 -18.65
CA MET A 11 25.98 9.10 -17.50
C MET A 11 24.99 8.65 -16.42
N PRO A 12 25.20 9.07 -15.16
CA PRO A 12 24.24 8.92 -14.08
C PRO A 12 22.90 9.60 -14.41
N GLY A 13 21.78 9.08 -13.89
CA GLY A 13 20.48 9.72 -14.13
C GLY A 13 19.26 8.89 -13.79
N ASN A 14 18.09 9.47 -14.10
CA ASN A 14 16.80 8.81 -14.02
C ASN A 14 16.40 8.32 -15.41
N PHE A 15 16.20 7.01 -15.54
CA PHE A 15 15.88 6.34 -16.80
C PHE A 15 14.65 5.47 -16.64
N THR A 16 13.74 5.50 -17.60
CA THR A 16 12.68 4.50 -17.73
C THR A 16 13.05 3.58 -18.87
N VAL A 17 13.13 2.28 -18.57
CA VAL A 17 13.60 1.22 -19.47
C VAL A 17 12.49 0.20 -19.67
N LYS A 18 12.20 -0.13 -20.92
CA LYS A 18 11.29 -1.20 -21.33
C LYS A 18 12.10 -2.42 -21.75
N VAL A 19 11.71 -3.59 -21.31
CA VAL A 19 12.21 -4.89 -21.77
C VAL A 19 11.06 -5.63 -22.45
N SER A 20 11.29 -6.25 -23.60
CA SER A 20 10.26 -7.03 -24.32
C SER A 20 10.89 -8.12 -25.19
N GLY A 21 10.31 -9.33 -25.21
CA GLY A 21 10.78 -10.46 -26.04
C GLY A 21 11.84 -11.35 -25.36
N GLY A 22 12.08 -11.17 -24.07
CA GLY A 22 13.05 -11.97 -23.32
C GLY A 22 13.43 -11.37 -21.96
N THR A 23 14.45 -11.96 -21.33
CA THR A 23 15.04 -11.50 -20.08
C THR A 23 16.35 -10.76 -20.35
N ALA A 24 16.51 -9.56 -19.79
CA ALA A 24 17.77 -8.82 -19.80
C ALA A 24 18.30 -8.61 -18.37
N ALA A 25 19.62 -8.73 -18.19
CA ALA A 25 20.34 -8.35 -16.97
C ALA A 25 20.82 -6.91 -17.08
N PHE A 26 20.80 -6.19 -15.96
CA PHE A 26 21.24 -4.81 -15.82
C PHE A 26 22.28 -4.69 -14.71
N LEU A 27 23.28 -3.85 -14.92
CA LEU A 27 24.33 -3.59 -13.94
C LEU A 27 24.77 -2.13 -14.00
N GLU A 28 24.81 -1.49 -12.85
CA GLU A 28 25.41 -0.17 -12.68
C GLU A 28 26.91 -0.33 -12.45
N ALA A 29 27.74 0.33 -13.27
CA ALA A 29 29.19 0.29 -13.16
C ALA A 29 29.85 1.45 -13.92
N PRO A 30 30.92 2.09 -13.39
CA PRO A 30 31.64 3.17 -14.08
C PRO A 30 32.41 2.73 -15.33
N PHE A 31 32.64 1.42 -15.51
CA PHE A 31 33.41 0.82 -16.61
C PHE A 31 32.72 -0.44 -17.16
N PRO A 32 33.07 -0.91 -18.37
CA PRO A 32 32.51 -2.14 -18.95
C PRO A 32 32.64 -3.34 -17.99
N PRO A 33 31.54 -3.98 -17.58
CA PRO A 33 31.60 -5.14 -16.70
C PRO A 33 32.22 -6.36 -17.39
N ALA A 34 32.93 -7.18 -16.62
CA ALA A 34 33.41 -8.47 -17.10
C ALA A 34 32.22 -9.38 -17.51
N GLU A 35 32.41 -10.22 -18.54
CA GLU A 35 31.36 -11.15 -19.02
C GLU A 35 30.88 -12.11 -17.91
N THR A 36 31.69 -12.39 -16.90
CA THR A 36 31.34 -13.22 -15.73
C THR A 36 30.53 -12.49 -14.65
N LYS A 37 30.43 -11.15 -14.67
CA LYS A 37 29.65 -10.42 -13.65
C LYS A 37 28.15 -10.67 -13.85
N GLY A 38 27.45 -10.92 -12.74
CA GLY A 38 25.98 -10.95 -12.69
C GLY A 38 25.37 -9.54 -12.71
N GLY A 39 24.04 -9.46 -12.77
CA GLY A 39 23.28 -8.21 -12.69
C GLY A 39 21.80 -8.48 -12.44
N MET A 40 21.04 -7.42 -12.17
CA MET A 40 19.60 -7.48 -11.89
C MET A 40 18.84 -7.89 -13.16
N THR A 41 18.13 -9.01 -13.11
CA THR A 41 17.38 -9.54 -14.28
C THR A 41 15.93 -9.11 -14.29
N PHE A 42 15.44 -8.74 -15.48
CA PHE A 42 14.07 -8.34 -15.73
C PHE A 42 13.58 -8.91 -17.06
N ALA A 43 12.31 -9.31 -17.12
CA ALA A 43 11.65 -9.85 -18.32
C ALA A 43 10.34 -9.12 -18.57
N ASP A 44 10.03 -8.82 -19.84
CA ASP A 44 8.73 -8.33 -20.33
C ASP A 44 8.04 -7.27 -19.45
N CYS A 45 8.78 -6.23 -19.07
CA CYS A 45 8.33 -5.22 -18.12
C CYS A 45 8.90 -3.82 -18.40
N LEU A 46 8.47 -2.84 -17.60
CA LEU A 46 9.00 -1.47 -17.62
C LEU A 46 9.51 -1.11 -16.23
N ILE A 47 10.76 -0.65 -16.16
CA ILE A 47 11.53 -0.45 -14.93
C ILE A 47 12.05 0.99 -14.91
N SER A 48 12.02 1.65 -13.76
CA SER A 48 12.73 2.91 -13.56
C SER A 48 14.04 2.68 -12.82
N PHE A 49 15.15 3.18 -13.39
CA PHE A 49 16.47 3.22 -12.77
C PHE A 49 16.80 4.64 -12.30
N ASN A 50 17.40 4.76 -11.12
CA ASN A 50 18.07 5.96 -10.64
C ASN A 50 19.53 5.57 -10.41
N THR A 51 20.42 5.90 -11.34
CA THR A 51 21.82 5.49 -11.29
C THR A 51 22.72 6.65 -10.89
N ARG A 52 23.79 6.33 -10.15
CA ARG A 52 24.92 7.18 -9.79
C ARG A 52 26.12 6.98 -10.71
N ASP A 53 26.14 5.89 -11.48
CA ASP A 53 27.11 5.55 -12.53
C ASP A 53 26.44 5.19 -13.87
N CYS A 54 27.23 4.73 -14.85
CA CYS A 54 26.74 4.21 -16.13
C CYS A 54 25.90 2.94 -15.94
N LEU A 55 24.84 2.81 -16.75
CA LEU A 55 23.98 1.62 -16.77
C LEU A 55 24.37 0.70 -17.92
N TRP A 56 24.57 -0.59 -17.64
CA TRP A 56 24.91 -1.64 -18.60
C TRP A 56 23.76 -2.64 -18.69
N VAL A 57 23.58 -3.23 -19.88
CA VAL A 57 22.55 -4.25 -20.15
C VAL A 57 23.14 -5.45 -20.90
N ARG A 58 22.57 -6.64 -20.70
CA ARG A 58 22.94 -7.89 -21.39
C ARG A 58 21.71 -8.79 -21.56
N PRO A 59 21.46 -9.40 -22.74
CA PRO A 59 20.43 -10.42 -22.88
C PRO A 59 20.80 -11.69 -22.09
N VAL A 60 19.83 -12.31 -21.41
CA VAL A 60 20.01 -13.51 -20.59
C VAL A 60 19.26 -14.71 -21.17
N SER A 61 18.03 -14.50 -21.64
CA SER A 61 17.20 -15.51 -22.30
C SER A 61 16.21 -14.86 -23.27
N GLY A 62 15.77 -15.59 -24.28
CA GLY A 62 14.99 -15.03 -25.38
C GLY A 62 15.83 -14.10 -26.28
N ASP A 63 15.16 -13.15 -26.93
CA ASP A 63 15.79 -12.11 -27.76
C ASP A 63 15.25 -10.73 -27.32
N PRO A 64 15.68 -10.23 -26.14
CA PRO A 64 15.07 -9.06 -25.51
C PRO A 64 15.43 -7.75 -26.24
N SER A 65 14.40 -7.06 -26.71
CA SER A 65 14.47 -5.65 -27.06
C SER A 65 14.48 -4.81 -25.78
N VAL A 66 15.33 -3.77 -25.76
CA VAL A 66 15.48 -2.84 -24.63
C VAL A 66 15.39 -1.41 -25.13
N GLU A 67 14.35 -0.69 -24.71
CA GLU A 67 14.12 0.73 -25.03
C GLU A 67 14.41 1.58 -23.79
N ILE A 68 15.24 2.63 -23.90
CA ILE A 68 15.56 3.55 -22.79
C ILE A 68 15.08 4.96 -23.09
N THR A 69 14.50 5.62 -22.09
CA THR A 69 14.08 7.02 -22.13
C THR A 69 14.62 7.78 -20.92
N GLY A 70 15.18 8.98 -21.16
CA GLY A 70 15.63 9.88 -20.10
C GLY A 70 14.48 10.68 -19.49
N ALA A 71 14.45 10.80 -18.17
CA ALA A 71 13.27 11.32 -17.47
C ALA A 71 13.06 12.85 -17.61
N GLY A 72 12.30 13.25 -18.63
CA GLY A 72 11.28 14.28 -18.42
C GLY A 72 10.15 13.66 -17.60
N ILE A 73 10.09 13.99 -16.30
CA ILE A 73 9.14 13.55 -15.25
C ILE A 73 8.07 12.54 -15.72
N GLY A 74 8.30 11.25 -15.49
CA GLY A 74 7.35 10.19 -15.81
C GLY A 74 7.54 8.94 -14.96
N ALA A 75 6.51 8.56 -14.21
CA ALA A 75 6.40 7.24 -13.59
C ALA A 75 5.85 6.24 -14.61
N VAL A 76 6.28 4.97 -14.57
CA VAL A 76 5.45 3.75 -14.71
C VAL A 76 6.28 2.54 -14.21
N ILE A 77 5.65 1.61 -13.48
CA ILE A 77 6.15 0.24 -13.20
C ILE A 77 5.00 -0.75 -13.46
N PRO A 78 5.22 -1.79 -14.28
CA PRO A 78 4.41 -3.01 -14.28
C PRO A 78 5.28 -4.28 -14.27
N LEU A 79 4.89 -5.28 -13.47
CA LEU A 79 5.55 -6.60 -13.41
C LEU A 79 4.53 -7.73 -13.32
N SER A 80 4.62 -8.68 -14.26
CA SER A 80 4.12 -10.06 -14.19
C SER A 80 4.66 -10.82 -15.42
N ALA A 81 5.27 -12.01 -15.34
CA ALA A 81 5.44 -12.93 -14.22
C ALA A 81 6.72 -13.80 -14.38
N ASP A 82 7.06 -14.53 -13.31
CA ASP A 82 7.93 -15.72 -13.20
C ASP A 82 8.94 -16.09 -14.30
N VAL A 83 10.22 -16.16 -13.91
CA VAL A 83 11.17 -17.17 -14.45
C VAL A 83 11.99 -17.76 -13.30
N ALA A 84 11.98 -19.08 -13.16
CA ALA A 84 12.75 -19.84 -12.16
C ALA A 84 14.21 -20.14 -12.61
N GLY A 85 15.03 -20.74 -11.74
CA GLY A 85 16.41 -21.19 -12.06
C GLY A 85 16.47 -22.25 -13.19
N THR A 86 17.62 -22.74 -13.68
CA THR A 86 18.97 -22.97 -13.11
C THR A 86 20.03 -22.92 -14.26
N ALA A 87 21.34 -23.22 -14.17
CA ALA A 87 22.22 -23.87 -13.17
C ALA A 87 23.71 -23.40 -13.36
N GLU A 88 24.65 -24.13 -12.73
CA GLU A 88 26.13 -23.99 -12.76
C GLU A 88 26.74 -22.74 -12.09
N PRO A 89 27.90 -22.87 -11.39
CA PRO A 89 28.29 -21.91 -10.34
C PRO A 89 29.32 -20.85 -10.77
N SER A 90 29.15 -19.61 -10.29
CA SER A 90 30.20 -18.56 -10.36
C SER A 90 30.05 -17.50 -9.26
N ASP A 91 30.93 -17.53 -8.26
CA ASP A 91 31.29 -16.47 -7.30
C ASP A 91 30.22 -15.41 -6.93
N TRP A 92 29.07 -15.86 -6.42
CA TRP A 92 27.98 -14.97 -5.96
C TRP A 92 28.28 -14.20 -4.67
N ASP A 93 29.30 -14.61 -3.89
CA ASP A 93 29.58 -14.05 -2.56
C ASP A 93 30.19 -12.63 -2.55
N ASN A 94 30.47 -12.04 -3.73
CA ASN A 94 31.09 -10.71 -3.87
C ASN A 94 30.25 -9.72 -4.70
N ALA A 95 28.93 -9.89 -4.72
CA ALA A 95 28.00 -8.82 -5.07
C ALA A 95 27.53 -8.13 -3.79
N GLU A 96 27.72 -6.81 -3.67
CA GLU A 96 27.13 -6.00 -2.60
C GLU A 96 25.61 -5.95 -2.76
N THR A 97 24.98 -7.02 -2.27
CA THR A 97 23.59 -7.06 -1.93
C THR A 97 23.39 -6.12 -0.74
N HIS A 98 22.48 -5.15 -0.85
CA HIS A 98 21.87 -4.52 0.32
C HIS A 98 20.89 -5.50 1.02
N THR A 99 21.33 -6.75 1.22
CA THR A 99 20.75 -7.65 2.21
C THR A 99 21.25 -7.23 3.58
N ARG A 100 20.32 -6.86 4.45
CA ARG A 100 20.49 -6.79 5.91
C ARG A 100 21.24 -8.06 6.37
N PRO A 101 22.24 -7.94 7.28
CA PRO A 101 23.15 -9.04 7.61
C PRO A 101 22.40 -10.28 8.10
N SER A 102 22.97 -11.44 7.79
CA SER A 102 22.48 -12.78 8.10
C SER A 102 22.55 -13.11 9.61
N GLY A 103 21.73 -12.40 10.39
CA GLY A 103 21.17 -12.96 11.61
C GLY A 103 20.22 -14.10 11.26
N ASN A 104 20.21 -15.14 12.08
CA ASN A 104 19.49 -16.40 11.82
C ASN A 104 17.97 -16.27 12.11
N GLU A 105 17.32 -15.27 11.51
CA GLU A 105 15.90 -14.97 11.71
C GLU A 105 15.05 -15.50 10.55
N THR A 106 14.21 -16.48 10.89
CA THR A 106 13.18 -17.05 10.01
C THR A 106 12.31 -15.99 9.36
N ALA A 107 12.26 -15.98 8.03
CA ALA A 107 11.23 -15.28 7.24
C ALA A 107 9.87 -15.98 7.40
N SER A 108 9.28 -15.89 8.60
CA SER A 108 8.03 -16.54 9.00
C SER A 108 7.36 -15.92 10.23
N SER A 109 8.01 -15.00 10.96
CA SER A 109 7.42 -14.38 12.15
C SER A 109 6.44 -13.26 11.79
N SER A 110 5.26 -13.26 12.40
CA SER A 110 4.33 -12.12 12.37
C SER A 110 5.02 -10.85 12.91
N PRO A 111 4.66 -9.64 12.43
CA PRO A 111 5.22 -8.40 12.93
C PRO A 111 5.14 -8.27 14.45
N SER A 112 6.24 -7.83 15.06
CA SER A 112 6.32 -7.65 16.51
C SER A 112 5.67 -6.34 17.00
N TRP A 113 5.41 -5.41 16.07
CA TRP A 113 4.63 -4.17 16.24
C TRP A 113 4.27 -3.60 14.85
N TYR A 114 3.46 -2.54 14.82
CA TYR A 114 2.93 -1.95 13.59
C TYR A 114 3.07 -0.43 13.53
N TYR A 115 3.45 0.05 12.35
CA TYR A 115 3.09 1.41 11.94
C TYR A 115 1.62 1.43 11.53
N VAL A 116 0.83 2.33 12.14
CA VAL A 116 -0.60 2.47 11.93
C VAL A 116 -0.86 3.55 10.89
N VAL A 117 -1.63 3.22 9.85
CA VAL A 117 -2.09 4.17 8.83
C VAL A 117 -3.61 4.12 8.78
N VAL A 118 -4.24 5.26 9.00
CA VAL A 118 -5.70 5.39 8.98
C VAL A 118 -6.14 5.78 7.57
N LEU A 119 -7.23 5.16 7.09
CA LEU A 119 -7.85 5.46 5.80
C LEU A 119 -9.27 5.96 6.09
N ALA A 120 -9.58 7.20 5.72
CA ALA A 120 -10.88 7.82 6.02
C ALA A 120 -11.34 8.77 4.90
N GLY A 121 -12.64 9.08 4.90
CA GLY A 121 -13.29 9.90 3.87
C GLY A 121 -14.42 9.13 3.17
N GLN A 122 -14.58 9.37 1.86
CA GLN A 122 -15.66 8.76 1.06
C GLN A 122 -15.17 7.76 0.00
N SER A 123 -15.91 7.62 -1.10
CA SER A 123 -15.75 6.59 -2.13
C SER A 123 -14.33 6.51 -2.69
N ASN A 124 -13.73 7.65 -3.04
CA ASN A 124 -12.36 7.71 -3.57
C ASN A 124 -11.28 7.42 -2.51
N GLY A 125 -11.63 7.36 -1.22
CA GLY A 125 -10.75 6.89 -0.15
C GLY A 125 -10.75 5.37 0.08
N MET A 126 -11.55 4.61 -0.68
CA MET A 126 -11.79 3.19 -0.46
C MET A 126 -12.00 2.39 -1.74
N ALA A 127 -12.45 1.14 -1.62
CA ALA A 127 -12.66 0.21 -2.71
C ALA A 127 -13.82 0.63 -3.65
N TYR A 128 -13.57 1.57 -4.55
CA TYR A 128 -14.48 1.97 -5.64
C TYR A 128 -13.90 1.72 -7.04
N GLY A 129 -12.67 1.18 -7.15
CA GLY A 129 -12.10 0.75 -8.43
C GLY A 129 -12.85 -0.47 -8.98
N GLU A 130 -13.58 -0.29 -10.09
CA GLU A 130 -14.39 -1.33 -10.73
C GLU A 130 -13.59 -2.32 -11.60
N GLY A 131 -12.28 -2.13 -11.72
CA GLY A 131 -11.37 -3.03 -12.42
C GLY A 131 -11.31 -4.42 -11.77
N LEU A 132 -11.00 -5.44 -12.57
CA LEU A 132 -10.83 -6.82 -12.08
C LEU A 132 -9.67 -6.89 -11.06
N PRO A 133 -9.90 -7.39 -9.83
CA PRO A 133 -8.83 -7.58 -8.86
C PRO A 133 -7.80 -8.62 -9.31
N LEU A 134 -6.53 -8.38 -8.99
CA LEU A 134 -5.37 -9.17 -9.40
C LEU A 134 -4.62 -9.76 -8.18
N PRO A 135 -5.25 -10.64 -7.38
CA PRO A 135 -4.73 -11.15 -6.10
C PRO A 135 -3.49 -12.06 -6.25
N GLU A 136 -3.14 -12.47 -7.46
CA GLU A 136 -1.89 -13.19 -7.75
C GLU A 136 -0.70 -12.22 -7.95
N THR A 137 -0.95 -10.95 -8.29
CA THR A 137 0.06 -9.94 -8.65
C THR A 137 -0.07 -8.64 -7.84
N TYR A 138 -0.62 -7.56 -8.41
CA TYR A 138 -0.63 -6.22 -7.81
C TYR A 138 -1.45 -6.14 -6.53
N ASP A 139 -2.51 -6.93 -6.42
CA ASP A 139 -3.44 -6.96 -5.29
C ASP A 139 -3.10 -8.07 -4.28
N ARG A 140 -2.04 -8.84 -4.53
CA ARG A 140 -1.62 -9.96 -3.68
C ARG A 140 -1.39 -9.53 -2.23
N PRO A 141 -2.08 -10.13 -1.24
CA PRO A 141 -1.82 -9.84 0.18
C PRO A 141 -0.36 -10.04 0.57
N GLU A 142 0.10 -9.30 1.58
CA GLU A 142 1.48 -9.27 2.05
C GLU A 142 1.51 -9.58 3.57
N PRO A 143 2.21 -10.63 4.04
CA PRO A 143 2.21 -11.05 5.45
C PRO A 143 2.51 -9.98 6.50
N ARG A 144 3.22 -8.90 6.16
CA ARG A 144 3.49 -7.78 7.07
C ARG A 144 2.48 -6.63 6.99
N ILE A 145 1.47 -6.70 6.13
CA ILE A 145 0.42 -5.68 5.97
C ILE A 145 -0.93 -6.24 6.43
N MET A 146 -1.44 -5.68 7.51
CA MET A 146 -2.65 -6.09 8.20
C MET A 146 -3.69 -4.96 8.18
N GLN A 147 -4.94 -5.28 8.53
CA GLN A 147 -6.01 -4.30 8.73
C GLN A 147 -6.81 -4.62 10.00
N LEU A 148 -7.51 -3.63 10.56
CA LEU A 148 -8.55 -3.86 11.56
C LEU A 148 -9.87 -4.30 10.91
N ALA A 149 -10.34 -5.49 11.26
CA ALA A 149 -11.57 -6.05 10.76
C ALA A 149 -12.83 -5.25 11.14
N ARG A 150 -13.84 -5.32 10.27
CA ARG A 150 -15.25 -4.93 10.52
C ARG A 150 -16.26 -6.02 10.14
N ARG A 151 -16.14 -6.56 8.91
CA ARG A 151 -16.96 -7.69 8.40
C ARG A 151 -16.90 -8.91 9.34
N SER A 152 -17.91 -9.78 9.26
CA SER A 152 -17.99 -11.05 10.01
C SER A 152 -16.99 -12.12 9.55
N THR A 153 -16.42 -11.99 8.35
CA THR A 153 -15.38 -12.86 7.81
C THR A 153 -14.25 -12.05 7.16
N VAL A 154 -13.04 -12.60 7.16
CA VAL A 154 -11.81 -11.97 6.62
C VAL A 154 -11.92 -11.71 5.12
N THR A 155 -12.54 -12.63 4.39
CA THR A 155 -12.93 -12.54 2.99
C THR A 155 -14.36 -13.08 2.84
N PRO A 156 -15.09 -12.82 1.73
CA PRO A 156 -16.42 -13.39 1.52
C PRO A 156 -16.40 -14.92 1.60
N GLY A 157 -17.18 -15.50 2.52
CA GLY A 157 -17.20 -16.94 2.78
C GLY A 157 -15.94 -17.51 3.46
N GLY A 158 -14.98 -16.66 3.82
CA GLY A 158 -13.72 -17.04 4.46
C GLY A 158 -13.83 -17.26 5.97
N LYS A 159 -12.66 -17.30 6.64
CA LYS A 159 -12.55 -17.43 8.10
C LYS A 159 -13.29 -16.30 8.81
N ALA A 160 -14.02 -16.62 9.88
CA ALA A 160 -14.68 -15.62 10.73
C ALA A 160 -13.68 -14.66 11.42
N CYS A 161 -14.08 -13.41 11.61
CA CYS A 161 -13.37 -12.40 12.40
C CYS A 161 -14.36 -11.50 13.16
N GLN A 162 -13.89 -10.86 14.21
CA GLN A 162 -14.64 -9.91 15.03
C GLN A 162 -14.21 -8.46 14.74
N TYR A 163 -15.02 -7.49 15.15
CA TYR A 163 -14.69 -6.07 15.03
C TYR A 163 -13.36 -5.76 15.74
N ASN A 164 -12.45 -5.09 15.03
CA ASN A 164 -11.08 -4.78 15.45
C ASN A 164 -10.16 -6.00 15.68
N ASP A 165 -10.45 -7.18 15.11
CA ASP A 165 -9.42 -8.21 14.93
C ASP A 165 -8.33 -7.72 13.97
N ILE A 166 -7.07 -8.13 14.20
CA ILE A 166 -5.97 -7.91 13.25
C ILE A 166 -6.04 -9.04 12.22
N ILE A 167 -6.36 -8.70 10.98
CA ILE A 167 -6.49 -9.64 9.86
C ILE A 167 -5.58 -9.20 8.70
N LEU A 168 -5.33 -10.09 7.74
CA LEU A 168 -4.52 -9.75 6.57
C LEU A 168 -5.20 -8.66 5.73
N ALA A 169 -4.43 -7.72 5.17
CA ALA A 169 -4.95 -6.74 4.23
C ALA A 169 -4.96 -7.30 2.80
N ASP A 170 -6.04 -7.02 2.08
CA ASP A 170 -6.18 -7.25 0.64
C ASP A 170 -6.71 -5.98 -0.06
N HIS A 171 -7.12 -6.08 -1.32
CA HIS A 171 -7.59 -4.95 -2.13
C HIS A 171 -8.95 -4.38 -1.72
N CYS A 172 -9.73 -5.10 -0.90
CA CYS A 172 -11.10 -4.74 -0.54
C CYS A 172 -11.25 -4.66 1.00
N LEU A 173 -10.71 -3.57 1.55
CA LEU A 173 -10.56 -3.36 3.00
C LEU A 173 -11.90 -3.24 3.75
N HIS A 174 -11.85 -3.46 5.08
CA HIS A 174 -13.02 -3.48 5.97
C HIS A 174 -13.47 -2.06 6.39
N ASP A 175 -13.73 -1.21 5.40
CA ASP A 175 -14.33 0.13 5.55
C ASP A 175 -15.77 0.07 6.11
N VAL A 176 -16.40 1.21 6.38
CA VAL A 176 -17.77 1.26 6.97
C VAL A 176 -18.80 0.67 6.01
N GLN A 177 -18.59 0.83 4.71
CA GLN A 177 -19.40 0.25 3.64
C GLN A 177 -18.71 -0.98 3.06
N ASP A 178 -19.38 -2.12 3.07
CA ASP A 178 -18.85 -3.37 2.52
C ASP A 178 -19.00 -3.40 1.00
N MET A 179 -17.88 -3.30 0.29
CA MET A 179 -17.80 -3.36 -1.17
C MET A 179 -17.46 -4.75 -1.70
N SER A 180 -17.26 -5.75 -0.83
CA SER A 180 -16.76 -7.07 -1.22
C SER A 180 -17.76 -7.94 -1.97
N GLY A 181 -19.05 -7.59 -1.95
CA GLY A 181 -20.08 -8.19 -2.80
C GLY A 181 -20.19 -7.55 -4.20
N LYS A 182 -19.42 -6.51 -4.52
CA LYS A 182 -19.50 -5.76 -5.79
C LYS A 182 -18.50 -6.30 -6.83
N ASN A 183 -18.68 -7.56 -7.23
CA ASN A 183 -17.76 -8.26 -8.11
C ASN A 183 -17.77 -7.71 -9.55
N HIS A 184 -16.59 -7.60 -10.17
CA HIS A 184 -16.46 -7.36 -11.60
C HIS A 184 -17.08 -8.52 -12.43
N PRO A 185 -17.73 -8.29 -13.59
CA PRO A 185 -18.44 -9.35 -14.35
C PRO A 185 -17.58 -10.52 -14.86
N LYS A 186 -16.25 -10.40 -14.84
CA LYS A 186 -15.29 -11.46 -15.20
C LYS A 186 -14.50 -12.01 -14.00
N ALA A 187 -14.95 -11.74 -12.77
CA ALA A 187 -14.28 -12.20 -11.55
C ALA A 187 -14.42 -13.71 -11.35
N ASP A 188 -13.29 -14.38 -11.11
CA ASP A 188 -13.26 -15.70 -10.49
C ASP A 188 -13.14 -15.53 -8.95
N VAL A 189 -14.28 -15.57 -8.27
CA VAL A 189 -14.34 -15.41 -6.81
C VAL A 189 -13.62 -16.55 -6.06
N ALA A 190 -13.47 -17.73 -6.66
CA ALA A 190 -12.73 -18.84 -6.05
C ALA A 190 -11.22 -18.57 -6.03
N LYS A 191 -10.72 -17.67 -6.88
CA LYS A 191 -9.35 -17.14 -6.88
C LYS A 191 -9.18 -15.88 -6.03
N GLY A 192 -10.21 -15.49 -5.27
CA GLY A 192 -10.18 -14.27 -4.44
C GLY A 192 -10.40 -12.97 -5.22
N GLN A 193 -10.85 -13.01 -6.49
CA GLN A 193 -11.14 -11.80 -7.28
C GLN A 193 -12.46 -11.11 -6.89
N TYR A 194 -12.78 -11.08 -5.60
CA TYR A 194 -14.04 -10.56 -5.10
C TYR A 194 -14.03 -9.03 -4.97
N GLY A 195 -15.20 -8.41 -5.03
CA GLY A 195 -15.39 -6.98 -4.80
C GLY A 195 -14.72 -6.05 -5.82
N THR A 196 -14.59 -4.80 -5.39
CA THR A 196 -13.86 -3.70 -6.03
C THR A 196 -12.48 -3.49 -5.39
N VAL A 197 -11.62 -2.71 -6.04
CA VAL A 197 -10.24 -2.43 -5.60
C VAL A 197 -10.12 -1.04 -4.97
N GLY A 198 -9.42 -0.96 -3.83
CA GLY A 198 -9.05 0.29 -3.14
C GLY A 198 -7.54 0.41 -2.91
N GLN A 199 -7.03 1.64 -2.86
CA GLN A 199 -5.60 1.97 -2.86
C GLN A 199 -4.85 1.68 -1.54
N GLY A 200 -5.56 1.38 -0.45
CA GLY A 200 -4.97 1.26 0.89
C GLY A 200 -3.88 0.18 0.99
N LEU A 201 -4.08 -0.97 0.34
CA LEU A 201 -3.06 -2.03 0.22
C LEU A 201 -1.81 -1.53 -0.52
N HIS A 202 -1.99 -0.82 -1.63
CA HIS A 202 -0.89 -0.35 -2.48
C HIS A 202 -0.09 0.77 -1.83
N ILE A 203 -0.74 1.64 -1.05
CA ILE A 203 -0.07 2.61 -0.17
C ILE A 203 0.82 1.86 0.82
N ALA A 204 0.28 0.87 1.55
CA ALA A 204 1.05 0.10 2.51
C ALA A 204 2.21 -0.67 1.86
N LYS A 205 2.00 -1.32 0.70
CA LYS A 205 3.06 -2.00 -0.06
C LYS A 205 4.21 -1.08 -0.43
N LYS A 206 3.91 0.19 -0.79
CA LYS A 206 4.93 1.19 -1.11
C LYS A 206 5.65 1.73 0.13
N LEU A 207 5.02 1.72 1.31
CA LEU A 207 5.64 2.11 2.57
C LEU A 207 6.51 0.99 3.19
N LEU A 208 6.16 -0.28 2.97
CA LEU A 208 6.78 -1.44 3.63
C LEU A 208 8.33 -1.54 3.49
N PRO A 209 8.97 -1.16 2.36
CA PRO A 209 10.43 -1.17 2.24
C PRO A 209 11.15 -0.15 3.14
N PHE A 210 10.44 0.87 3.64
CA PHE A 210 11.00 1.96 4.43
C PHE A 210 10.88 1.74 5.95
N ILE A 211 10.33 0.60 6.40
CA ILE A 211 10.13 0.29 7.82
C ILE A 211 10.98 -0.91 8.28
N PRO A 212 11.34 -1.01 9.58
CA PRO A 212 12.11 -2.12 10.11
C PRO A 212 11.47 -3.49 9.83
N ALA A 213 12.27 -4.52 9.57
CA ALA A 213 11.78 -5.86 9.21
C ALA A 213 10.89 -6.52 10.29
N ASP A 214 11.15 -6.21 11.56
CA ASP A 214 10.36 -6.66 12.73
C ASP A 214 9.02 -5.91 12.89
N ALA A 215 8.82 -4.85 12.11
CA ALA A 215 7.60 -4.03 12.07
C ALA A 215 6.73 -4.38 10.86
N GLY A 216 5.42 -4.16 10.99
CA GLY A 216 4.44 -4.27 9.92
C GLY A 216 3.69 -2.96 9.70
N ILE A 217 2.69 -2.99 8.82
CA ILE A 217 1.73 -1.89 8.64
C ILE A 217 0.36 -2.38 9.06
N LEU A 218 -0.34 -1.62 9.89
CA LEU A 218 -1.72 -1.86 10.31
C LEU A 218 -2.61 -0.77 9.73
N LEU A 219 -3.41 -1.13 8.73
CA LEU A 219 -4.41 -0.27 8.12
C LEU A 219 -5.65 -0.17 9.01
N VAL A 220 -6.19 1.04 9.13
CA VAL A 220 -7.41 1.32 9.88
C VAL A 220 -8.47 1.88 8.93
N PRO A 221 -9.19 1.01 8.19
CA PRO A 221 -10.20 1.43 7.22
C PRO A 221 -11.48 1.94 7.91
N CYS A 222 -11.84 3.19 7.59
CA CYS A 222 -12.96 3.97 8.18
C CYS A 222 -13.74 4.78 7.13
N CYS A 223 -13.55 4.51 5.83
CA CYS A 223 -14.21 5.25 4.75
C CYS A 223 -15.68 4.86 4.58
N ARG A 224 -16.45 5.75 3.95
CA ARG A 224 -17.86 5.53 3.58
C ARG A 224 -18.24 6.26 2.30
N GLY A 225 -18.53 5.54 1.22
CA GLY A 225 -18.99 6.15 -0.04
C GLY A 225 -20.22 7.02 0.15
N GLY A 226 -20.28 8.18 -0.53
CA GLY A 226 -21.38 9.14 -0.44
C GLY A 226 -21.55 9.81 0.93
N SER A 227 -20.51 9.81 1.78
CA SER A 227 -20.52 10.54 3.06
C SER A 227 -20.07 12.00 2.90
N ALA A 228 -20.69 12.89 3.67
CA ALA A 228 -20.45 14.33 3.64
C ALA A 228 -20.43 14.93 5.05
N PHE A 229 -19.91 16.15 5.20
CA PHE A 229 -20.08 16.95 6.42
C PHE A 229 -21.47 17.62 6.46
N THR A 230 -22.00 18.02 5.31
CA THR A 230 -23.18 18.89 5.19
C THR A 230 -24.44 18.16 4.72
N ALA A 231 -24.28 16.97 4.13
CA ALA A 231 -25.36 16.05 3.74
C ALA A 231 -25.20 14.64 4.37
N GLY A 232 -26.15 13.74 4.10
CA GLY A 232 -26.15 12.38 4.63
C GLY A 232 -26.80 12.23 6.01
N ALA A 233 -27.22 11.00 6.33
CA ALA A 233 -27.78 10.61 7.62
C ALA A 233 -26.68 10.44 8.67
N ASP A 234 -27.00 10.68 9.95
CA ASP A 234 -26.06 10.47 11.04
C ASP A 234 -25.70 8.98 11.22
N GLY A 235 -26.69 8.09 11.11
CA GLY A 235 -26.57 6.67 11.45
C GLY A 235 -26.44 6.44 12.95
N THR A 236 -25.76 5.35 13.33
CA THR A 236 -25.55 4.94 14.73
C THR A 236 -24.13 4.44 14.94
N TYR A 237 -23.65 4.46 16.19
CA TYR A 237 -22.35 3.92 16.58
C TYR A 237 -22.50 2.96 17.75
N SER A 238 -21.76 1.85 17.73
CA SER A 238 -21.64 0.88 18.83
C SER A 238 -20.17 0.51 19.04
N ASP A 239 -19.73 0.39 20.29
CA ASP A 239 -18.36 -0.04 20.62
C ASP A 239 -18.03 -1.46 20.11
N SER A 240 -19.05 -2.30 19.87
CA SER A 240 -18.87 -3.69 19.42
C SER A 240 -18.87 -3.90 17.90
N THR A 241 -19.31 -2.91 17.11
CA THR A 241 -19.46 -3.03 15.64
C THR A 241 -19.05 -1.77 14.86
N GLY A 242 -18.78 -0.66 15.54
CA GLY A 242 -18.46 0.63 14.94
C GLY A 242 -19.67 1.41 14.46
N ALA A 243 -19.44 2.29 13.48
CA ALA A 243 -20.50 2.97 12.74
C ALA A 243 -21.37 1.98 11.95
N SER A 244 -22.68 2.20 11.92
CA SER A 244 -23.63 1.45 11.10
C SER A 244 -23.54 1.83 9.62
N GLU A 245 -23.95 0.92 8.73
CA GLU A 245 -23.85 1.08 7.27
C GLU A 245 -24.56 2.35 6.74
N ASP A 246 -25.65 2.78 7.38
CA ASP A 246 -26.42 3.99 7.05
C ASP A 246 -25.78 5.30 7.54
N SER A 247 -24.72 5.23 8.35
CA SER A 247 -23.95 6.41 8.75
C SER A 247 -23.31 7.06 7.53
N ALA A 248 -23.68 8.28 7.19
CA ALA A 248 -23.18 9.02 6.03
C ALA A 248 -22.78 10.47 6.35
N ARG A 249 -22.70 10.82 7.64
CA ARG A 249 -22.35 12.14 8.15
C ARG A 249 -20.98 12.16 8.84
N TRP A 250 -20.04 12.92 8.30
CA TRP A 250 -18.81 13.31 8.99
C TRP A 250 -19.03 14.53 9.88
N GLY A 251 -18.12 14.75 10.84
CA GLY A 251 -18.17 15.86 11.80
C GLY A 251 -18.00 15.39 13.24
N VAL A 252 -17.72 16.34 14.14
CA VAL A 252 -17.50 16.09 15.57
C VAL A 252 -18.69 15.32 16.18
N ASP A 253 -18.37 14.29 16.99
CA ASP A 253 -19.28 13.39 17.70
C ASP A 253 -20.26 12.56 16.85
N LYS A 254 -20.19 12.66 15.51
CA LYS A 254 -20.97 11.82 14.57
C LYS A 254 -20.46 10.36 14.57
N PRO A 255 -21.31 9.39 14.20
CA PRO A 255 -20.90 7.97 14.16
C PRO A 255 -19.64 7.66 13.35
N LEU A 256 -19.47 8.26 12.17
CA LEU A 256 -18.24 8.08 11.36
C LEU A 256 -16.99 8.62 12.08
N TYR A 257 -17.11 9.75 12.78
CA TYR A 257 -16.02 10.29 13.60
C TYR A 257 -15.70 9.40 14.81
N LYS A 258 -16.74 8.90 15.51
CA LYS A 258 -16.59 7.97 16.64
C LYS A 258 -15.90 6.67 16.21
N ASP A 259 -16.27 6.12 15.06
CA ASP A 259 -15.62 4.95 14.47
C ASP A 259 -14.14 5.23 14.12
N LEU A 260 -13.85 6.36 13.48
CA LEU A 260 -12.50 6.83 13.16
C LEU A 260 -11.59 6.91 14.41
N ILE A 261 -12.01 7.62 15.45
CA ILE A 261 -11.20 7.79 16.67
C ILE A 261 -11.09 6.47 17.47
N SER A 262 -12.20 5.73 17.59
CA SER A 262 -12.25 4.45 18.31
C SER A 262 -11.34 3.41 17.66
N ARG A 263 -11.39 3.24 16.34
CA ARG A 263 -10.55 2.26 15.62
C ARG A 263 -9.08 2.67 15.60
N THR A 264 -8.80 3.97 15.54
CA THR A 264 -7.41 4.48 15.69
C THR A 264 -6.86 4.14 17.07
N LYS A 265 -7.60 4.43 18.15
CA LYS A 265 -7.21 4.06 19.52
C LYS A 265 -7.09 2.55 19.69
N ALA A 266 -8.01 1.76 19.14
CA ALA A 266 -7.95 0.30 19.17
C ALA A 266 -6.67 -0.23 18.50
N ALA A 267 -6.28 0.30 17.34
CA ALA A 267 -5.05 -0.08 16.64
C ALA A 267 -3.79 0.21 17.47
N LEU A 268 -3.73 1.37 18.14
CA LEU A 268 -2.61 1.75 19.00
C LEU A 268 -2.56 0.92 20.30
N ALA A 269 -3.72 0.61 20.88
CA ALA A 269 -3.84 -0.20 22.09
C ALA A 269 -3.44 -1.68 21.90
N LYS A 270 -3.44 -2.21 20.67
CA LYS A 270 -2.98 -3.59 20.40
C LYS A 270 -1.53 -3.83 20.84
N ASN A 271 -0.67 -2.81 20.82
CA ASN A 271 0.74 -2.91 21.23
C ASN A 271 1.32 -1.51 21.50
N PRO A 272 1.95 -1.24 22.67
CA PRO A 272 2.49 0.08 23.00
C PRO A 272 3.65 0.54 22.09
N LYS A 273 4.27 -0.37 21.32
CA LYS A 273 5.24 -0.03 20.26
C LYS A 273 4.57 0.46 18.97
N ASN A 274 3.25 0.30 18.79
CA ASN A 274 2.58 0.77 17.58
C ASN A 274 2.73 2.28 17.43
N ARG A 275 2.85 2.77 16.19
CA ARG A 275 3.07 4.18 15.88
C ARG A 275 2.13 4.69 14.80
N LEU A 276 1.30 5.69 15.11
CA LEU A 276 0.43 6.36 14.14
C LEU A 276 1.26 7.23 13.18
N LEU A 277 1.35 6.80 11.92
CA LEU A 277 2.10 7.51 10.87
C LEU A 277 1.29 8.65 10.26
N ALA A 278 0.07 8.38 9.84
CA ALA A 278 -0.74 9.33 9.08
C ALA A 278 -2.23 8.97 9.12
N VAL A 279 -3.06 9.97 8.85
CA VAL A 279 -4.42 9.80 8.34
C VAL A 279 -4.39 10.11 6.85
N VAL A 280 -4.75 9.15 6.00
CA VAL A 280 -5.03 9.41 4.57
C VAL A 280 -6.51 9.76 4.47
N TRP A 281 -6.80 10.94 3.94
CA TRP A 281 -8.13 11.53 3.89
C TRP A 281 -8.50 11.86 2.44
N MET A 282 -9.59 11.28 1.93
CA MET A 282 -10.07 11.58 0.58
C MET A 282 -11.58 11.81 0.61
N GLN A 283 -11.98 13.08 0.67
CA GLN A 283 -13.37 13.48 0.82
C GLN A 283 -13.60 14.94 0.42
N GLY A 284 -14.72 15.15 -0.28
CA GLY A 284 -15.35 16.45 -0.46
C GLY A 284 -16.48 16.45 -1.49
N GLU A 285 -16.56 15.40 -2.32
CA GLU A 285 -17.40 15.38 -3.53
C GLU A 285 -18.89 15.57 -3.22
N PHE A 286 -19.40 14.95 -2.15
CA PHE A 286 -20.81 15.11 -1.74
C PHE A 286 -21.10 16.41 -0.96
N ASP A 287 -20.08 17.16 -0.57
CA ASP A 287 -20.24 18.49 0.03
C ASP A 287 -20.30 19.61 -1.01
N ILE A 288 -19.76 19.39 -2.23
CA ILE A 288 -19.79 20.35 -3.35
C ILE A 288 -21.22 20.72 -3.73
N ASP A 289 -22.09 19.72 -3.91
CA ASP A 289 -23.49 19.92 -4.32
C ASP A 289 -24.43 20.25 -3.15
N ALA A 290 -23.93 20.22 -1.91
CA ALA A 290 -24.73 20.45 -0.70
C ALA A 290 -24.50 21.84 -0.10
N LYS A 291 -23.42 22.02 0.67
CA LYS A 291 -23.05 23.32 1.27
C LYS A 291 -21.53 23.49 1.33
N PRO A 292 -20.86 23.73 0.19
CA PRO A 292 -19.39 23.75 0.13
C PRO A 292 -18.75 24.81 1.03
N THR A 293 -19.46 25.88 1.37
CA THR A 293 -18.99 26.94 2.28
C THR A 293 -18.88 26.53 3.75
N GLU A 294 -19.55 25.45 4.18
CA GLU A 294 -19.47 24.93 5.55
C GLU A 294 -18.35 23.86 5.70
N HIS A 295 -17.90 23.25 4.59
CA HIS A 295 -16.97 22.10 4.58
C HIS A 295 -15.68 22.34 5.36
N SER A 296 -14.92 23.38 5.02
CA SER A 296 -13.58 23.59 5.57
C SER A 296 -13.60 23.81 7.09
N ALA A 297 -14.63 24.50 7.61
CA ALA A 297 -14.78 24.71 9.05
C ALA A 297 -15.13 23.41 9.79
N LEU A 298 -16.02 22.59 9.22
CA LEU A 298 -16.42 21.30 9.80
C LEU A 298 -15.28 20.28 9.76
N PHE A 299 -14.49 20.26 8.68
CA PHE A 299 -13.27 19.45 8.57
C PHE A 299 -12.24 19.85 9.62
N LEU A 300 -11.89 21.14 9.72
CA LEU A 300 -10.89 21.61 10.70
C LEU A 300 -11.31 21.31 12.14
N ALA A 301 -12.57 21.54 12.51
CA ALA A 301 -13.10 21.18 13.83
C ALA A 301 -12.99 19.68 14.13
N MET A 302 -13.20 18.82 13.11
CA MET A 302 -13.04 17.37 13.26
C MET A 302 -11.58 16.94 13.42
N VAL A 303 -10.65 17.57 12.69
CA VAL A 303 -9.20 17.34 12.84
C VAL A 303 -8.69 17.79 14.21
N GLU A 304 -9.13 18.96 14.69
CA GLU A 304 -8.83 19.46 16.04
C GLU A 304 -9.33 18.50 17.12
N LYS A 305 -10.60 18.05 17.02
CA LYS A 305 -11.16 17.06 17.95
C LYS A 305 -10.41 15.73 17.91
N PHE A 306 -10.08 15.21 16.72
CA PHE A 306 -9.26 13.99 16.57
C PHE A 306 -7.90 14.10 17.27
N ARG A 307 -7.23 15.25 17.13
CA ARG A 307 -5.94 15.51 17.79
C ARG A 307 -6.08 15.62 19.31
N ALA A 308 -7.12 16.30 19.79
CA ALA A 308 -7.41 16.40 21.22
C ALA A 308 -7.72 15.04 21.84
N ASP A 309 -8.54 14.22 21.18
CA ASP A 309 -8.94 12.91 21.69
C ASP A 309 -7.78 11.90 21.71
N LEU A 310 -6.73 12.09 20.91
CA LEU A 310 -5.50 11.28 20.92
C LEU A 310 -4.44 11.73 21.95
N ALA A 311 -4.74 12.70 22.83
CA ALA A 311 -3.77 13.21 23.80
C ALA A 311 -3.13 12.12 24.69
N GLU A 312 -3.92 11.12 25.11
CA GLU A 312 -3.43 9.96 25.89
C GLU A 312 -2.52 9.01 25.09
N GLN A 313 -2.58 9.07 23.75
CA GLN A 313 -1.78 8.25 22.83
C GLN A 313 -0.68 9.08 22.14
N ALA A 314 -0.33 10.26 22.66
CA ALA A 314 0.62 11.18 22.05
C ALA A 314 2.01 10.56 21.82
N GLU A 315 2.53 9.75 22.75
CA GLU A 315 3.83 9.05 22.59
C GLU A 315 3.82 8.00 21.45
N GLN A 316 2.63 7.51 21.09
CA GLN A 316 2.45 6.62 19.95
C GLN A 316 2.20 7.38 18.64
N CYS A 317 2.09 8.71 18.66
CA CYS A 317 1.96 9.52 17.45
C CYS A 317 3.34 9.87 16.86
N THR A 318 3.42 10.02 15.54
CA THR A 318 4.65 10.47 14.87
C THR A 318 5.07 11.85 15.41
N GLY A 319 6.34 11.98 15.77
CA GLY A 319 6.87 13.18 16.46
C GLY A 319 6.49 13.30 17.95
N GLY A 320 5.89 12.27 18.56
CA GLY A 320 5.51 12.28 19.97
C GLY A 320 4.31 13.17 20.31
N SER A 321 3.51 13.55 19.30
CA SER A 321 2.35 14.42 19.47
C SER A 321 1.29 14.15 18.41
N ALA A 322 0.02 14.13 18.80
CA ALA A 322 -1.11 14.03 17.87
C ALA A 322 -1.15 15.21 16.87
N ALA A 323 -0.63 16.38 17.25
CA ALA A 323 -0.49 17.52 16.35
C ALA A 323 0.52 17.26 15.22
N GLY A 324 1.53 16.42 15.46
CA GLY A 324 2.53 16.01 14.48
C GLY A 324 2.07 14.96 13.47
N VAL A 325 0.88 14.36 13.66
CA VAL A 325 0.32 13.40 12.72
C VAL A 325 -0.17 14.13 11.46
N PRO A 326 0.39 13.84 10.27
CA PRO A 326 -0.06 14.40 9.01
C PRO A 326 -1.43 13.84 8.61
N TRP A 327 -2.27 14.74 8.10
CA TRP A 327 -3.47 14.40 7.34
C TRP A 327 -3.13 14.58 5.85
N ILE A 328 -2.97 13.46 5.16
CA ILE A 328 -2.65 13.42 3.73
C ILE A 328 -3.98 13.51 2.97
N CYS A 329 -4.37 14.74 2.65
CA CYS A 329 -5.59 15.03 1.89
C CYS A 329 -5.33 14.81 0.39
N GLY A 330 -6.08 13.89 -0.22
CA GLY A 330 -6.02 13.59 -1.66
C GLY A 330 -7.23 14.10 -2.44
#